data_AF-A0A560EHD1-F1
#
_entry.id   AF-A0A560EHD1-F1
#
_cell.length_a   1.000
_cell.length_b   1.000
_cell.length_c   1.000
_cell.angle_alpha   90.00
_cell.angle_beta   90.00
_cell.angle_gamma   90.00
#
_symmetry.space_group_name_H-M   'P 1'
#
loop_
_entity.id
_entity.type
_entity.pdbx_description
1 polymer ?
#
loop_
_entity_poly.entity_id
_entity_poly.type
_entity_poly.pdbx_seq_one_letter_code
_entity_poly.pdbx_strand_id
1 'polypeptide(L)'
;MLREAVSGGASGWYGAGDAVRARRAVAAGLPAPHHHVGFERLSRLLAGLFGLKMSEGAIANSLRRMGTALDLACAAIKAKLVTAPVIASDETTTRVNGVTHWQWVFHSDQAVLHTIAPSRARAMAEQVLGGVRPEVWVSDRYAGKQDLGQVHQVCLAHVLRDVQYAIDCGDTVVAPRVRDHLRWAIRVSKRRPSLKDATL
;
A
#
# COMPACT_ATOMS: atom_id res chain seq x y z
N MET A 1 -31.48 -35.07 29.05
CA MET A 1 -32.56 -34.48 29.86
C MET A 1 -32.26 -32.99 29.96
N LEU A 2 -32.76 -32.24 28.96
CA LEU A 2 -33.76 -31.16 29.10
C LEU A 2 -33.09 -29.84 29.52
N ARG A 3 -33.24 -28.67 28.89
CA ARG A 3 -34.04 -28.09 27.77
C ARG A 3 -33.32 -26.75 27.46
N GLU A 4 -32.99 -26.39 26.23
CA GLU A 4 -33.83 -25.66 25.25
C GLU A 4 -34.70 -24.51 25.79
N ALA A 5 -34.46 -23.29 25.27
CA ALA A 5 -35.40 -22.50 24.45
C ALA A 5 -34.80 -21.07 24.32
N VAL A 6 -34.34 -20.59 23.16
CA VAL A 6 -35.00 -20.33 21.85
C VAL A 6 -35.74 -18.99 21.81
N SER A 7 -35.57 -18.35 20.64
CA SER A 7 -36.30 -17.24 20.01
C SER A 7 -35.73 -15.84 20.23
N GLY A 8 -35.51 -15.04 19.20
CA GLY A 8 -35.75 -15.24 17.76
C GLY A 8 -35.78 -13.89 17.04
N GLY A 9 -35.63 -13.89 15.71
CA GLY A 9 -36.10 -12.77 14.89
C GLY A 9 -35.19 -12.40 13.72
N ALA A 10 -35.49 -12.96 12.56
CA ALA A 10 -35.05 -12.48 11.26
C ALA A 10 -35.81 -11.20 10.85
N SER A 11 -35.09 -10.20 10.34
CA SER A 11 -35.57 -9.20 9.37
C SER A 11 -34.29 -8.56 8.78
N GLY A 12 -34.04 -8.58 7.48
CA GLY A 12 -34.82 -7.88 6.47
C GLY A 12 -34.09 -6.59 6.12
N TRP A 13 -33.06 -6.66 5.28
CA TRP A 13 -32.40 -5.47 4.69
C TRP A 13 -32.34 -5.59 3.17
N TYR A 14 -33.51 -5.68 2.56
CA TYR A 14 -33.77 -5.10 1.24
C TYR A 14 -34.83 -4.01 1.45
N GLY A 15 -34.40 -2.76 1.31
CA GLY A 15 -35.24 -1.58 1.32
C GLY A 15 -34.54 -0.49 0.52
N ALA A 16 -35.03 -0.26 -0.69
CA ALA A 16 -34.60 0.82 -1.55
C ALA A 16 -34.98 2.18 -0.93
N GLY A 17 -34.07 3.15 -0.99
CA GLY A 17 -34.36 4.53 -0.61
C GLY A 17 -33.35 5.11 0.38
N ASP A 18 -32.10 5.25 -0.03
CA ASP A 18 -31.22 6.35 0.37
C ASP A 18 -30.06 6.41 -0.63
N ALA A 19 -30.43 6.80 -1.85
CA ALA A 19 -29.48 7.30 -2.82
C ALA A 19 -28.87 8.60 -2.28
N VAL A 20 -27.59 8.83 -2.56
CA VAL A 20 -26.74 9.96 -2.14
C VAL A 20 -25.93 9.71 -0.85
N ARG A 21 -24.93 8.82 -0.94
CA ARG A 21 -23.59 9.03 -0.34
C ARG A 21 -22.58 7.99 -0.84
N ALA A 22 -22.21 8.09 -2.11
CA ALA A 22 -21.04 7.40 -2.64
C ALA A 22 -19.75 8.03 -2.06
N ARG A 23 -19.28 7.53 -0.91
CA ARG A 23 -17.91 7.79 -0.43
C ARG A 23 -17.19 6.45 -0.26
N ARG A 24 -16.30 6.21 -1.22
CA ARG A 24 -15.19 5.23 -1.26
C ARG A 24 -15.10 4.32 -0.03
N ALA A 25 -15.63 3.12 -0.18
CA ALA A 25 -15.32 1.96 0.65
C ALA A 25 -14.41 1.03 -0.17
N VAL A 26 -13.12 1.02 0.13
CA VAL A 26 -12.24 -0.08 -0.30
C VAL A 26 -12.33 -1.13 0.80
N ALA A 27 -12.99 -2.25 0.51
CA ALA A 27 -12.97 -3.41 1.40
C ALA A 27 -11.54 -3.97 1.46
N ALA A 28 -11.06 -4.26 2.67
CA ALA A 28 -9.77 -4.89 2.90
C ALA A 28 -9.66 -6.18 2.07
N GLY A 29 -8.64 -6.26 1.20
CA GLY A 29 -8.38 -7.42 0.34
C GLY A 29 -8.70 -7.23 -1.15
N LEU A 30 -9.39 -6.16 -1.55
CA LEU A 30 -9.62 -5.88 -2.97
C LEU A 30 -8.50 -5.00 -3.55
N PRO A 31 -7.92 -5.30 -4.73
CA PRO A 31 -7.03 -4.37 -5.41
C PRO A 31 -7.77 -3.05 -5.62
N ALA A 32 -7.11 -1.95 -5.28
CA ALA A 32 -7.60 -0.63 -5.64
C ALA A 32 -7.80 -0.61 -7.17
N PRO A 33 -8.95 -0.15 -7.69
CA PRO A 33 -9.13 -0.05 -9.13
C PRO A 33 -7.98 0.78 -9.70
N HIS A 34 -7.21 0.20 -10.63
CA HIS A 34 -5.98 0.79 -11.19
C HIS A 34 -6.20 2.20 -11.79
N HIS A 35 -7.45 2.54 -12.13
CA HIS A 35 -7.85 3.84 -12.69
C HIS A 35 -8.64 4.73 -11.72
N HIS A 36 -8.79 4.33 -10.45
CA HIS A 36 -9.58 5.03 -9.43
C HIS A 36 -11.03 5.36 -9.85
N VAL A 37 -11.62 4.51 -10.69
CA VAL A 37 -12.98 4.68 -11.23
C VAL A 37 -13.99 4.13 -10.22
N GLY A 38 -14.95 4.97 -9.79
CA GLY A 38 -16.06 4.54 -8.95
C GLY A 38 -16.98 3.55 -9.69
N PHE A 39 -17.66 2.66 -8.96
CA PHE A 39 -18.47 1.60 -9.57
C PHE A 39 -19.58 2.13 -10.49
N GLU A 40 -20.26 3.21 -10.12
CA GLU A 40 -21.20 3.93 -11.00
C GLU A 40 -20.57 4.28 -12.37
N ARG A 41 -19.37 4.87 -12.35
CA ARG A 41 -18.67 5.26 -13.57
C ARG A 41 -18.17 4.04 -14.34
N LEU A 42 -17.70 3.00 -13.65
CA LEU A 42 -17.29 1.75 -14.30
C LEU A 42 -18.48 1.06 -14.98
N SER A 43 -19.63 1.02 -14.33
CA SER A 43 -20.89 0.51 -14.91
C SER A 43 -21.25 1.26 -16.20
N ARG A 44 -21.19 2.60 -16.19
CA ARG A 44 -21.41 3.43 -17.38
C ARG A 44 -20.40 3.17 -18.49
N LEU A 45 -19.12 3.03 -18.15
CA LEU A 45 -18.07 2.73 -19.12
C LEU A 45 -18.27 1.36 -19.78
N LEU A 46 -18.61 0.34 -18.98
CA LEU A 46 -18.87 -1.00 -19.50
C LEU A 46 -20.06 -1.01 -20.46
N ALA A 47 -21.13 -0.28 -20.12
CA ALA A 47 -22.29 -0.14 -20.99
C ALA A 47 -21.96 0.66 -22.27
N GLY A 48 -21.26 1.80 -22.15
CA GLY A 48 -21.00 2.69 -23.28
C GLY A 48 -19.94 2.19 -24.25
N LEU A 49 -18.89 1.52 -23.76
CA LEU A 49 -17.79 1.05 -24.61
C LEU A 49 -17.99 -0.38 -25.12
N PHE A 50 -18.66 -1.23 -24.34
CA PHE A 50 -18.77 -2.67 -24.63
C PHE A 50 -20.20 -3.18 -24.70
N GLY A 51 -21.22 -2.32 -24.54
CA GLY A 51 -22.63 -2.74 -24.49
C GLY A 51 -22.99 -3.58 -23.25
N LEU A 52 -22.07 -3.72 -22.29
CA LEU A 52 -22.21 -4.64 -21.16
C LEU A 52 -22.94 -3.95 -19.99
N LYS A 53 -24.21 -4.32 -19.79
CA LYS A 53 -25.03 -3.80 -18.68
C LYS A 53 -24.72 -4.53 -17.38
N MET A 54 -23.88 -3.94 -16.54
CA MET A 54 -23.58 -4.46 -15.19
C MET A 54 -23.97 -3.44 -14.12
N SER A 55 -24.64 -3.88 -13.07
CA SER A 55 -24.87 -3.05 -11.87
C SER A 55 -23.59 -2.92 -11.04
N GLU A 56 -23.54 -1.91 -10.17
CA GLU A 56 -22.44 -1.75 -9.21
C GLU A 56 -22.28 -2.98 -8.30
N GLY A 57 -23.41 -3.59 -7.91
CA GLY A 57 -23.43 -4.84 -7.14
C GLY A 57 -22.83 -6.02 -7.93
N ALA A 58 -23.10 -6.12 -9.23
CA ALA A 58 -22.51 -7.16 -10.07
C ALA A 58 -20.98 -7.00 -10.20
N ILE A 59 -20.48 -5.77 -10.30
CA ILE A 59 -19.05 -5.45 -10.29
C ILE A 59 -18.45 -5.86 -8.94
N ALA A 60 -19.04 -5.43 -7.83
CA ALA A 60 -18.56 -5.74 -6.49
C ALA A 60 -18.53 -7.26 -6.22
N ASN A 61 -19.57 -7.98 -6.60
CA ASN A 61 -19.64 -9.44 -6.47
C ASN A 61 -18.60 -10.14 -7.34
N SER A 62 -18.28 -9.60 -8.51
CA SER A 62 -17.24 -10.17 -9.38
C SER A 62 -15.86 -10.01 -8.79
N LEU A 63 -15.53 -8.83 -8.25
CA LEU A 63 -14.27 -8.62 -7.53
C LEU A 63 -14.19 -9.50 -6.27
N ARG A 64 -15.29 -9.66 -5.53
CA ARG A 64 -15.33 -10.52 -4.34
C ARG A 64 -15.03 -11.99 -4.67
N ARG A 65 -15.53 -12.49 -5.81
CA ARG A 65 -15.24 -13.86 -6.29
C ARG A 65 -13.75 -14.09 -6.58
N MET A 66 -13.00 -13.03 -6.88
CA MET A 66 -11.54 -13.12 -7.07
C MET A 66 -10.76 -13.12 -5.75
N GLY A 67 -11.42 -12.87 -4.60
CA GLY A 67 -10.76 -12.70 -3.30
C GLY A 67 -9.79 -13.83 -2.95
N THR A 68 -10.24 -15.09 -3.00
CA THR A 68 -9.38 -16.24 -2.69
C THR A 68 -8.15 -16.35 -3.60
N ALA A 69 -8.31 -16.07 -4.90
CA ALA A 69 -7.18 -16.10 -5.83
C ALA A 69 -6.19 -14.96 -5.56
N LEU A 70 -6.69 -13.78 -5.20
CA LEU A 70 -5.87 -12.64 -4.80
C LEU A 70 -5.14 -12.90 -3.48
N ASP A 71 -5.79 -13.54 -2.51
CA ASP A 71 -5.18 -13.91 -1.23
C ASP A 71 -4.02 -14.89 -1.43
N LEU A 72 -4.20 -15.89 -2.31
CA LEU A 72 -3.12 -16.82 -2.68
C LEU A 72 -1.96 -16.10 -3.37
N ALA A 73 -2.25 -15.16 -4.29
CA ALA A 73 -1.23 -14.36 -4.94
C ALA A 73 -0.47 -13.47 -3.93
N CYS A 74 -1.19 -12.81 -3.02
CA CYS A 74 -0.59 -12.00 -1.94
C CYS A 74 0.30 -12.85 -1.02
N ALA A 75 -0.12 -14.07 -0.68
CA ALA A 75 0.69 -14.99 0.11
C ALA A 75 2.00 -15.39 -0.62
N ALA A 76 1.91 -15.69 -1.91
CA ALA A 76 3.09 -15.99 -2.75
C ALA A 76 4.03 -14.78 -2.87
N ILE A 77 3.49 -13.57 -3.07
CA ILE A 77 4.24 -12.32 -3.10
C ILE A 77 4.94 -12.09 -1.75
N LYS A 78 4.23 -12.28 -0.62
CA LYS A 78 4.81 -12.16 0.72
C LYS A 78 5.97 -13.15 0.91
N ALA A 79 5.78 -14.41 0.51
CA ALA A 79 6.81 -15.44 0.59
C ALA A 79 8.07 -15.05 -0.21
N LYS A 80 7.91 -14.47 -1.40
CA LYS A 80 9.02 -13.95 -2.21
C LYS A 80 9.65 -12.68 -1.62
N LEU A 81 8.84 -11.82 -1.00
CA LEU A 81 9.30 -10.57 -0.42
C LEU A 81 10.25 -10.81 0.77
N VAL A 82 9.87 -11.71 1.68
CA VAL A 82 10.64 -11.94 2.92
C VAL A 82 11.98 -12.64 2.68
N THR A 83 12.26 -13.14 1.48
CA THR A 83 13.58 -13.69 1.13
C THR A 83 14.54 -12.63 0.57
N ALA A 84 14.08 -11.40 0.34
CA ALA A 84 14.91 -10.36 -0.25
C ALA A 84 15.90 -9.77 0.78
N PRO A 85 17.17 -9.51 0.38
CA PRO A 85 18.15 -8.90 1.26
C PRO A 85 17.82 -7.43 1.56
N VAL A 86 17.18 -6.74 0.62
CA VAL A 86 16.76 -5.34 0.74
C VAL A 86 15.24 -5.27 0.66
N ILE A 87 14.62 -4.74 1.72
CA ILE A 87 13.18 -4.50 1.76
C ILE A 87 12.93 -3.04 2.10
N ALA A 88 12.11 -2.39 1.30
CA ALA A 88 11.65 -1.02 1.52
C ALA A 88 10.19 -1.00 1.97
N SER A 89 9.83 -0.02 2.80
CA SER A 89 8.45 0.20 3.23
C SER A 89 8.04 1.67 3.20
N ASP A 90 6.76 1.88 2.89
CA ASP A 90 6.09 3.18 2.99
C ASP A 90 4.62 2.99 3.37
N GLU A 91 3.97 4.05 3.85
CA GLU A 91 2.56 4.03 4.17
C GLU A 91 1.89 5.36 3.91
N THR A 92 0.61 5.29 3.56
CA THR A 92 -0.25 6.45 3.47
C THR A 92 -1.61 6.17 4.05
N THR A 93 -2.30 7.22 4.50
CA THR A 93 -3.65 7.06 5.02
C THR A 93 -4.63 6.71 3.90
N THR A 94 -5.61 5.86 4.23
CA THR A 94 -6.73 5.50 3.36
C THR A 94 -8.02 5.45 4.16
N ARG A 95 -9.17 5.45 3.48
CA ARG A 95 -10.49 5.45 4.12
C ARG A 95 -11.23 4.18 3.75
N VAL A 96 -11.58 3.40 4.77
CA VAL A 96 -12.38 2.18 4.66
C VAL A 96 -13.65 2.40 5.46
N ASN A 97 -14.81 2.40 4.79
CA ASN A 97 -16.12 2.62 5.42
C ASN A 97 -16.17 3.85 6.34
N GLY A 98 -15.52 4.95 5.94
CA GLY A 98 -15.49 6.16 6.77
C GLY A 98 -14.56 6.09 7.99
N VAL A 99 -13.67 5.11 8.08
CA VAL A 99 -12.65 4.98 9.13
C VAL A 99 -11.25 5.09 8.53
N THR A 100 -10.35 5.81 9.20
CA THR A 100 -8.95 5.94 8.76
C THR A 100 -8.25 4.61 8.94
N HIS A 101 -7.65 4.14 7.86
CA HIS A 101 -6.73 3.02 7.81
C HIS A 101 -5.41 3.49 7.20
N TRP A 102 -4.43 2.60 7.17
CA TRP A 102 -3.12 2.79 6.58
C TRP A 102 -2.93 1.78 5.48
N GLN A 103 -2.67 2.27 4.27
CA GLN A 103 -2.21 1.45 3.18
C GLN A 103 -0.69 1.39 3.25
N TRP A 104 -0.20 0.22 3.62
CA TRP A 104 1.21 -0.11 3.61
C TRP A 104 1.63 -0.64 2.25
N VAL A 105 2.84 -0.30 1.85
CA VAL A 105 3.57 -0.98 0.78
C VAL A 105 4.88 -1.50 1.33
N PHE A 106 5.19 -2.75 1.00
CA PHE A 106 6.50 -3.35 1.22
C PHE A 106 7.01 -3.83 -0.12
N HIS A 107 8.25 -3.53 -0.47
CA HIS A 107 8.79 -3.95 -1.75
C HIS A 107 10.27 -4.29 -1.72
N SER A 108 10.65 -5.17 -2.63
CA SER A 108 12.02 -5.45 -3.03
C SER A 108 12.17 -5.16 -4.53
N ASP A 109 13.28 -5.58 -5.12
CA ASP A 109 13.47 -5.60 -6.58
C ASP A 109 12.56 -6.63 -7.28
N GLN A 110 12.05 -7.61 -6.53
CA GLN A 110 11.36 -8.80 -7.06
C GLN A 110 9.89 -8.92 -6.67
N ALA A 111 9.42 -8.19 -5.66
CA ALA A 111 8.08 -8.31 -5.11
C ALA A 111 7.57 -6.98 -4.57
N VAL A 112 6.26 -6.73 -4.69
CA VAL A 112 5.56 -5.59 -4.10
C VAL A 112 4.30 -6.10 -3.42
N LEU A 113 4.23 -5.94 -2.10
CA LEU A 113 3.09 -6.31 -1.27
C LEU A 113 2.38 -5.06 -0.78
N HIS A 114 1.07 -5.01 -0.98
CA HIS A 114 0.20 -3.99 -0.39
C HIS A 114 -0.67 -4.60 0.70
N THR A 115 -0.78 -3.89 1.83
CA THR A 115 -1.64 -4.30 2.95
C THR A 115 -2.38 -3.09 3.48
N ILE A 116 -3.70 -3.21 3.68
CA ILE A 116 -4.48 -2.20 4.39
C ILE A 116 -4.64 -2.65 5.83
N ALA A 117 -4.26 -1.79 6.77
CA ALA A 117 -4.31 -2.06 8.20
C ALA A 117 -4.99 -0.92 8.95
N PRO A 118 -5.63 -1.16 10.10
CA PRO A 118 -6.24 -0.10 10.91
C PRO A 118 -5.20 0.82 11.59
N SER A 119 -3.92 0.48 11.49
CA SER A 119 -2.83 1.10 12.27
C SER A 119 -1.56 1.28 11.44
N ARG A 120 -0.80 2.33 11.77
CA ARG A 120 0.58 2.55 11.31
C ARG A 120 1.65 1.98 12.27
N ALA A 121 1.23 1.18 13.25
CA ALA A 121 2.13 0.68 14.28
C ALA A 121 3.18 -0.28 13.70
N ARG A 122 4.34 -0.31 14.34
CA ARG A 122 5.45 -1.24 14.09
C ARG A 122 4.99 -2.69 13.94
N ALA A 123 4.07 -3.13 14.80
CA ALA A 123 3.54 -4.49 14.82
C ALA A 123 3.02 -4.95 13.46
N MET A 124 2.52 -4.03 12.61
CA MET A 124 2.07 -4.36 11.27
C MET A 124 3.24 -4.77 10.36
N ALA A 125 4.36 -4.05 10.43
CA ALA A 125 5.57 -4.41 9.68
C ALA A 125 6.19 -5.71 10.21
N GLU A 126 6.22 -5.92 11.53
CA GLU A 126 6.71 -7.15 12.16
C GLU A 126 5.89 -8.38 11.75
N GLN A 127 4.57 -8.26 11.66
CA GLN A 127 3.69 -9.32 11.17
C GLN A 127 3.93 -9.67 9.70
N VAL A 128 4.29 -8.68 8.87
CA VAL A 128 4.67 -8.91 7.47
C VAL A 128 6.01 -9.62 7.39
N LEU A 129 7.01 -9.18 8.17
CA LEU A 129 8.33 -9.79 8.20
C LEU A 129 8.36 -11.19 8.80
N GLY A 130 7.44 -11.51 9.73
CA GLY A 130 7.32 -12.85 10.31
C GLY A 130 8.58 -13.31 11.04
N GLY A 131 9.31 -12.40 11.69
CA GLY A 131 10.57 -12.68 12.39
C GLY A 131 11.82 -12.58 11.51
N VAL A 132 11.69 -12.43 10.19
CA VAL A 132 12.84 -12.19 9.31
C VAL A 132 13.37 -10.78 9.50
N ARG A 133 14.70 -10.63 9.55
CA ARG A 133 15.38 -9.33 9.49
C ARG A 133 16.15 -9.21 8.18
N PRO A 134 15.70 -8.38 7.21
CA PRO A 134 16.46 -8.14 5.99
C PRO A 134 17.80 -7.50 6.30
N GLU A 135 18.79 -7.69 5.43
CA GLU A 135 20.10 -7.06 5.55
C GLU A 135 19.96 -5.53 5.55
N VAL A 136 19.15 -4.99 4.65
CA VAL A 136 18.85 -3.56 4.56
C VAL A 136 17.35 -3.33 4.63
N TRP A 137 16.92 -2.55 5.62
CA TRP A 137 15.58 -2.00 5.70
C TRP A 137 15.57 -0.56 5.23
N VAL A 138 14.75 -0.25 4.22
CA VAL A 138 14.61 1.11 3.68
C VAL A 138 13.27 1.69 4.11
N SER A 139 13.28 2.83 4.80
CA SER A 139 12.03 3.54 5.11
C SER A 139 12.27 5.03 5.30
N ASP A 140 11.21 5.80 5.50
CA ASP A 140 11.34 7.13 6.09
C ASP A 140 11.91 7.09 7.52
N ARG A 141 11.99 8.26 8.18
CA ARG A 141 12.50 8.40 9.55
C ARG A 141 11.46 8.14 10.63
N TYR A 142 10.33 7.50 10.29
CA TYR A 142 9.33 7.20 11.30
C TYR A 142 9.90 6.22 12.34
N ALA A 143 9.82 6.60 13.61
CA ALA A 143 10.39 5.83 14.73
C ALA A 143 9.86 4.38 14.78
N GLY A 144 8.60 4.15 14.40
CA GLY A 144 8.00 2.83 14.38
C GLY A 144 8.65 1.84 13.39
N LYS A 145 9.51 2.32 12.48
CA LYS A 145 10.19 1.49 11.46
C LYS A 145 11.69 1.31 11.69
N GLN A 146 12.24 1.94 12.73
CA GLN A 146 13.64 1.80 13.08
C GLN A 146 13.94 0.37 13.53
N ASP A 147 15.13 -0.18 13.29
CA ASP A 147 15.50 -1.52 13.80
C ASP A 147 14.59 -2.67 13.30
N LEU A 148 14.12 -2.61 12.04
CA LEU A 148 13.41 -3.72 11.38
C LEU A 148 14.31 -4.57 10.47
N GLY A 149 15.49 -4.07 10.11
CA GLY A 149 16.55 -4.80 9.40
C GLY A 149 17.86 -4.78 10.18
N GLN A 150 18.89 -5.41 9.63
CA GLN A 150 20.24 -5.37 10.21
C GLN A 150 20.85 -3.97 10.07
N VAL A 151 20.65 -3.33 8.91
CA VAL A 151 21.00 -1.94 8.64
C VAL A 151 19.74 -1.17 8.27
N HIS A 152 19.56 0.02 8.83
CA HIS A 152 18.54 0.97 8.38
C HIS A 152 19.11 1.95 7.37
N GLN A 153 18.47 2.05 6.22
CA GLN A 153 18.73 3.10 5.24
C GLN A 153 17.52 4.04 5.18
N VAL A 154 17.75 5.34 5.35
CA VAL A 154 16.70 6.33 5.10
C VAL A 154 16.39 6.39 3.61
N CYS A 155 15.10 6.31 3.26
CA CYS A 155 14.61 6.38 1.90
C CYS A 155 14.99 7.72 1.26
N LEU A 156 15.85 7.67 0.24
CA LEU A 156 16.37 8.87 -0.42
C LEU A 156 15.27 9.70 -1.09
N ALA A 157 14.16 9.08 -1.50
CA ALA A 157 13.00 9.81 -2.04
C ALA A 157 12.28 10.65 -0.97
N HIS A 158 12.30 10.23 0.30
CA HIS A 158 11.81 11.04 1.41
C HIS A 158 12.79 12.18 1.69
N VAL A 159 14.09 11.89 1.78
CA VAL A 159 15.12 12.93 2.01
C VAL A 159 15.09 13.99 0.91
N LEU A 160 14.96 13.60 -0.36
CA LEU A 160 14.87 14.56 -1.47
C LEU A 160 13.61 15.44 -1.39
N ARG A 161 12.49 14.93 -0.87
CA ARG A 161 11.28 15.71 -0.64
C ARG A 161 11.47 16.70 0.51
N ASP A 162 12.07 16.28 1.62
CA ASP A 162 12.36 17.16 2.76
C ASP A 162 13.32 18.28 2.36
N VAL A 163 14.34 17.93 1.58
CA VAL A 163 15.31 18.90 1.03
C VAL A 163 14.60 19.87 0.07
N GLN A 164 13.72 19.38 -0.80
CA GLN A 164 12.95 20.27 -1.67
C GLN A 164 12.04 21.21 -0.87
N TYR A 165 11.39 20.70 0.18
CA TYR A 165 10.58 21.52 1.07
C TYR A 165 11.41 22.64 1.74
N ALA A 166 12.63 22.36 2.19
CA ALA A 166 13.52 23.39 2.74
C ALA A 166 13.86 24.49 1.72
N ILE A 167 14.09 24.12 0.45
CA ILE A 167 14.28 25.08 -0.64
C ILE A 167 13.03 25.94 -0.83
N ASP A 168 11.85 25.31 -0.86
CA ASP A 168 10.58 26.00 -1.04
C ASP A 168 10.27 26.94 0.14
N CYS A 169 10.79 26.64 1.34
CA CYS A 169 10.77 27.53 2.50
C CYS A 169 11.87 28.61 2.53
N GLY A 170 12.73 28.67 1.51
CA GLY A 170 13.72 29.74 1.33
C GLY A 170 15.18 29.37 1.64
N ASP A 171 15.51 28.11 1.91
CA ASP A 171 16.92 27.70 2.01
C ASP A 171 17.59 27.73 0.63
N THR A 172 18.49 28.69 0.45
CA THR A 172 19.25 28.91 -0.79
C THR A 172 20.69 28.42 -0.70
N VAL A 173 21.15 27.93 0.46
CA VAL A 173 22.57 27.66 0.72
C VAL A 173 22.83 26.16 0.91
N VAL A 174 22.12 25.50 1.82
CA VAL A 174 22.42 24.12 2.22
C VAL A 174 21.57 23.14 1.42
N ALA A 175 20.25 23.31 1.44
CA ALA A 175 19.33 22.37 0.81
C ALA A 175 19.60 22.13 -0.69
N PRO A 176 19.88 23.15 -1.54
CA PRO A 176 20.22 22.92 -2.95
C PRO A 176 21.46 22.03 -3.13
N ARG A 177 22.51 22.24 -2.33
CA ARG A 177 23.76 21.45 -2.40
C ARG A 177 23.54 20.00 -1.98
N VAL A 178 22.75 19.79 -0.92
CA VAL A 178 22.37 18.44 -0.47
C VAL A 178 21.59 17.71 -1.55
N ARG A 179 20.59 18.37 -2.17
CA ARG A 179 19.79 17.80 -3.27
C ARG A 179 20.68 17.35 -4.42
N ASP A 180 21.62 18.19 -4.83
CA ASP A 180 22.47 17.94 -5.98
C ASP A 180 23.47 16.80 -5.70
N HIS A 181 24.02 16.75 -4.48
CA HIS A 181 24.85 15.64 -4.01
C HIS A 181 24.08 14.31 -3.98
N LEU A 182 22.87 14.29 -3.40
CA LEU A 182 22.02 13.09 -3.36
C LEU A 182 21.65 12.62 -4.77
N ARG A 183 21.28 13.54 -5.67
CA ARG A 183 21.00 13.22 -7.08
C ARG A 183 22.23 12.64 -7.78
N TRP A 184 23.42 13.17 -7.50
CA TRP A 184 24.67 12.63 -8.02
C TRP A 184 24.92 11.21 -7.50
N ALA A 185 24.83 10.98 -6.19
CA ALA A 185 25.01 9.66 -5.59
C ALA A 185 24.04 8.61 -6.16
N ILE A 186 22.77 8.97 -6.36
CA ILE A 186 21.77 8.10 -7.01
C ILE A 186 22.17 7.78 -8.46
N ARG A 187 22.67 8.76 -9.23
CA ARG A 187 23.15 8.51 -10.60
C ARG A 187 24.37 7.58 -10.62
N VAL A 188 25.30 7.76 -9.68
CA VAL A 188 26.47 6.88 -9.53
C VAL A 188 26.03 5.46 -9.20
N SER A 189 25.11 5.29 -8.24
CA SER A 189 24.56 3.98 -7.86
C SER A 189 23.97 3.24 -9.06
N LYS A 190 23.19 3.91 -9.92
CA LYS A 190 22.65 3.31 -11.16
C LYS A 190 23.70 2.81 -12.14
N ARG A 191 24.91 3.36 -12.09
CA ARG A 191 26.04 3.00 -12.95
C ARG A 191 27.06 2.12 -12.24
N ARG A 192 26.86 1.81 -10.95
CA ARG A 192 27.82 1.06 -10.12
C ARG A 192 28.39 -0.20 -10.79
N PRO A 193 27.59 -1.04 -11.49
CA PRO A 193 28.13 -2.23 -12.16
C PRO A 193 29.16 -1.94 -13.26
N SER A 194 29.14 -0.73 -13.83
CA SER A 194 30.03 -0.29 -14.92
C SER A 194 31.21 0.57 -14.44
N LEU A 195 31.26 0.91 -13.16
CA LEU A 195 32.29 1.79 -12.61
C LEU A 195 33.40 0.97 -11.95
N LYS A 196 34.66 1.33 -12.24
CA LYS A 196 35.82 0.80 -11.52
C LYS A 196 35.77 1.28 -10.07
N ASP A 197 36.21 0.46 -9.12
CA ASP A 197 36.22 0.83 -7.70
C ASP A 197 37.02 2.11 -7.42
N ALA A 198 38.08 2.38 -8.17
CA ALA A 198 38.86 3.63 -8.09
C ALA A 198 38.12 4.90 -8.59
N THR A 199 36.88 4.78 -9.07
CA THR A 199 36.04 5.89 -9.55
C THR A 199 35.08 6.40 -8.46
N LEU A 200 35.02 5.71 -7.33
CA LEU A 200 34.18 6.01 -6.16
C LEU A 200 35.01 6.68 -5.08
#